data_AF-A0A1Y4FL75-F1
#
_entry.id   AF-A0A1Y4FL75-F1
#
_cell.length_a   1.000
_cell.length_b   1.000
_cell.length_c   1.000
_cell.angle_alpha   90.00
_cell.angle_beta   90.00
_cell.angle_gamma   90.00
#
_symmetry.space_group_name_H-M   'P 1'
#
loop_
_entity.id
_entity.type
_entity.pdbx_description
1 polymer ?
#
loop_
_entity_poly.entity_id
_entity_poly.type
_entity_poly.pdbx_seq_one_letter_code
_entity_poly.pdbx_strand_id
1 'polypeptide(L)'
;MEDYIKKAADAFLVERPYGMRVDYSKRGYVLFNRNLNVLGNGEHARLEELPLEEFDVDEIPLEGEIIKEHAGFTDVFFYSDCTNPYAGYVLDLKKLKVYNQFIYPLAMVLNRKL
;
A
#
# COMPACT_ATOMS: atom_id res chain seq x y z
N MET A 1 -3.14 6.24 26.97
CA MET A 1 -2.98 5.01 26.16
C MET A 1 -3.74 5.13 24.85
N GLU A 2 -4.96 5.68 24.86
CA GLU A 2 -5.72 6.05 23.64
C GLU A 2 -4.92 6.88 22.63
N ASP A 3 -4.15 7.89 23.07
CA ASP A 3 -3.34 8.72 22.17
C ASP A 3 -2.29 7.94 21.37
N TYR A 4 -1.73 6.87 21.95
CA TYR A 4 -0.72 6.06 21.26
C TYR A 4 -1.35 5.20 20.15
N ILE A 5 -2.53 4.63 20.40
CA ILE A 5 -3.23 3.82 19.39
C ILE A 5 -3.73 4.72 18.27
N LYS A 6 -4.26 5.90 18.61
CA LYS A 6 -4.68 6.89 17.62
C LYS A 6 -3.52 7.31 16.72
N LYS A 7 -2.37 7.66 17.33
CA LYS A 7 -1.15 8.00 16.59
C LYS A 7 -0.65 6.85 15.72
N ALA A 8 -0.71 5.61 16.21
CA ALA A 8 -0.31 4.44 15.45
C ALA A 8 -1.26 4.18 14.25
N ALA A 9 -2.56 4.36 14.43
CA ALA A 9 -3.55 4.25 13.37
C ALA A 9 -3.36 5.32 12.30
N ASP A 10 -3.21 6.59 12.71
CA ASP A 10 -2.99 7.70 11.77
C ASP A 10 -1.68 7.50 10.99
N ALA A 11 -0.60 7.09 11.67
CA ALA A 11 0.66 6.74 11.03
C ALA A 11 0.52 5.54 10.09
N PHE A 12 -0.26 4.52 10.43
CA PHE A 12 -0.49 3.37 9.55
C PHE A 12 -1.13 3.80 8.22
N LEU A 13 -2.11 4.70 8.25
CA LEU A 13 -2.81 5.15 7.04
C LEU A 13 -1.94 5.99 6.09
N VAL A 14 -0.89 6.64 6.61
CA VAL A 14 -0.03 7.56 5.87
C VAL A 14 1.31 6.94 5.50
N GLU A 15 1.94 6.20 6.40
CA GLU A 15 3.29 5.65 6.25
C GLU A 15 3.30 4.26 5.61
N ARG A 16 2.20 3.50 5.73
CA ARG A 16 2.15 2.12 5.22
C ARG A 16 1.47 2.05 3.86
N PRO A 17 1.91 1.13 2.98
CA PRO A 17 1.26 0.89 1.71
C PRO A 17 -0.23 0.56 1.88
N TYR A 18 -1.09 1.41 1.33
CA TYR A 18 -2.48 1.06 1.08
C TYR A 18 -2.60 0.21 -0.19
N GLY A 19 -1.81 0.57 -1.19
CA GLY A 19 -1.73 -0.17 -2.43
C GLY A 19 -0.47 0.15 -3.21
N MET A 20 -0.41 -0.45 -4.39
CA MET A 20 0.65 -0.33 -5.36
C MET A 20 0.06 -0.19 -6.75
N ARG A 21 0.63 0.66 -7.58
CA ARG A 21 0.40 0.68 -9.02
C ARG A 21 1.64 0.16 -9.71
N VAL A 22 1.48 -0.81 -10.60
CA VAL A 22 2.55 -1.32 -11.47
C VAL A 22 2.20 -0.94 -12.90
N ASP A 23 3.00 -0.08 -13.52
CA ASP A 23 2.82 0.41 -14.88
C ASP A 23 3.80 -0.29 -15.82
N TYR A 24 3.29 -1.22 -16.62
CA TYR A 24 4.08 -2.01 -17.57
C TYR A 24 4.56 -1.17 -18.76
N SER A 25 3.79 -0.15 -19.13
CA SER A 25 4.10 0.73 -20.27
C SER A 25 5.29 1.62 -19.96
N LYS A 26 5.36 2.11 -18.72
CA LYS A 26 6.45 2.95 -18.21
C LYS A 26 7.54 2.17 -17.48
N ARG A 27 7.39 0.85 -17.32
CA ARG A 27 8.30 -0.04 -16.60
C ARG A 27 8.66 0.49 -15.20
N GLY A 28 7.62 0.84 -14.45
CA GLY A 28 7.80 1.37 -13.11
C GLY A 28 6.63 1.03 -12.21
N TYR A 29 6.81 1.31 -10.92
CA TYR A 29 5.78 1.08 -9.92
C TYR A 29 5.73 2.24 -8.94
N VAL A 30 4.64 2.35 -8.19
CA VAL A 30 4.55 3.29 -7.06
C VAL A 30 3.74 2.67 -5.94
N LEU A 31 4.24 2.81 -4.71
CA LEU A 31 3.46 2.52 -3.51
C LEU A 31 2.73 3.79 -3.09
N PHE A 32 1.46 3.63 -2.73
CA PHE A 32 0.63 4.73 -2.27
C PHE A 32 -0.07 4.39 -0.96
N ASN A 33 -0.32 5.43 -0.16
CA ASN A 33 -0.99 5.34 1.13
C ASN A 33 -2.51 5.53 0.98
N ARG A 34 -3.24 5.58 2.11
CA ARG A 34 -4.70 5.66 2.09
C ARG A 34 -5.24 6.94 1.43
N ASN A 35 -4.43 7.99 1.38
CA ASN A 35 -4.76 9.26 0.75
C ASN A 35 -4.49 9.27 -0.76
N LEU A 36 -4.12 8.13 -1.35
CA LEU A 36 -3.72 7.99 -2.76
C LEU A 36 -2.50 8.84 -3.09
N ASN A 37 -1.58 8.95 -2.14
CA ASN A 37 -0.35 9.73 -2.26
C ASN A 37 0.86 8.87 -1.88
N VAL A 38 2.07 9.38 -2.11
CA VAL A 38 3.31 8.73 -1.70
C VAL A 38 3.32 8.47 -0.18
N LEU A 39 4.00 7.39 0.22
CA LEU A 39 4.12 7.02 1.64
C LEU A 39 4.72 8.18 2.44
N GLY A 40 4.16 8.44 3.62
CA GLY A 40 4.53 9.55 4.49
C GLY A 40 3.81 10.88 4.20
N ASN A 41 3.09 11.01 3.07
CA ASN A 41 2.35 12.23 2.74
C ASN A 41 0.89 12.19 3.22
N GLY A 42 0.53 13.09 4.14
CA GLY A 42 -0.82 13.20 4.68
C GLY A 42 -1.84 13.87 3.74
N GLU A 43 -1.43 14.44 2.62
CA GLU A 43 -2.32 15.11 1.68
C GLU A 43 -2.95 14.14 0.67
N HIS A 44 -4.17 14.44 0.23
CA HIS A 44 -4.83 13.69 -0.82
C HIS A 44 -4.24 14.00 -2.19
N ALA A 45 -4.01 12.96 -3.00
CA ALA A 45 -3.52 13.10 -4.37
C ALA A 45 -4.25 12.14 -5.32
N ARG A 46 -3.78 12.07 -6.57
CA ARG A 46 -4.29 11.18 -7.61
C ARG A 46 -3.20 10.22 -8.04
N LEU A 47 -3.55 8.95 -8.19
CA LEU A 47 -2.59 7.89 -8.53
C LEU A 47 -1.91 8.11 -9.89
N GLU A 48 -2.59 8.78 -10.82
CA GLU A 48 -2.09 9.07 -12.16
C GLU A 48 -0.94 10.10 -12.17
N GLU A 49 -0.88 10.92 -11.11
CA GLU A 49 0.07 12.03 -10.96
C GLU A 49 1.28 11.64 -10.10
N LEU A 50 1.26 10.45 -9.48
CA LEU A 50 2.34 10.01 -8.61
C LEU A 50 3.61 9.65 -9.40
N PRO A 51 4.79 9.94 -8.84
CA PRO A 51 6.06 9.55 -9.46
C PRO A 51 6.19 8.02 -9.43
N LEU A 52 6.52 7.45 -10.59
CA LEU A 52 6.87 6.03 -10.69
C LEU A 52 8.36 5.84 -10.37
N GLU A 53 8.64 4.80 -9.60
CA GLU A 53 9.98 4.27 -9.38
C GLU A 53 10.29 3.26 -10.49
N GLU A 54 11.44 3.39 -11.15
CA GLU A 54 11.90 2.41 -12.15
C GLU A 54 12.22 1.07 -11.46
N PHE A 55 11.64 -0.02 -11.97
CA PHE A 55 11.86 -1.37 -11.45
C PHE A 55 11.50 -2.41 -12.51
N ASP A 56 12.03 -3.63 -12.39
CA ASP A 56 11.61 -4.71 -13.27
C ASP A 56 10.22 -5.22 -12.88
N VAL A 57 9.20 -4.69 -13.56
CA VAL A 57 7.79 -4.90 -13.25
C VAL A 57 7.35 -6.37 -13.29
N ASP A 58 8.09 -7.22 -14.02
CA ASP A 58 7.82 -8.65 -14.13
C ASP A 58 8.17 -9.42 -12.85
N GLU A 59 9.03 -8.87 -11.98
CA GLU A 59 9.40 -9.48 -10.70
C GLU A 59 8.45 -9.08 -9.56
N ILE A 60 7.60 -8.06 -9.77
CA ILE A 60 6.77 -7.50 -8.70
C ILE A 60 5.59 -8.43 -8.39
N PRO A 61 5.42 -8.86 -7.12
CA PRO A 61 4.26 -9.63 -6.70
C PRO A 61 2.98 -8.79 -6.83
N LEU A 62 1.99 -9.31 -7.55
CA LEU A 62 0.70 -8.64 -7.78
C LEU A 62 -0.39 -9.13 -6.81
N GLU A 63 -0.01 -9.84 -5.75
CA GLU A 63 -0.94 -10.28 -4.71
C GLU A 63 -1.40 -9.13 -3.82
N GLY A 64 -2.71 -9.07 -3.61
CA GLY A 64 -3.35 -8.17 -2.66
C GLY A 64 -4.77 -8.62 -2.36
N GLU A 65 -5.48 -7.84 -1.57
CA GLU A 65 -6.89 -8.09 -1.27
C GLU A 65 -7.78 -7.75 -2.47
N ILE A 66 -7.48 -6.65 -3.16
CA ILE A 66 -8.22 -6.22 -4.35
C ILE A 66 -7.21 -5.92 -5.45
N ILE A 67 -7.41 -6.52 -6.61
CA ILE A 67 -6.59 -6.30 -7.80
C ILE A 67 -7.47 -5.71 -8.88
N LYS A 68 -7.04 -4.60 -9.47
CA LYS A 68 -7.71 -3.92 -10.58
C LYS A 68 -6.76 -3.85 -11.76
N GLU A 69 -7.04 -4.68 -12.76
CA GLU A 69 -6.27 -4.70 -14.00
C GLU A 69 -6.81 -3.66 -14.97
N HIS A 70 -5.89 -2.91 -15.58
CA HIS A 70 -6.17 -1.91 -16.59
C HIS A 70 -5.30 -2.14 -17.82
N ALA A 71 -5.62 -1.47 -18.93
CA ALA A 71 -4.78 -1.53 -20.11
C ALA A 71 -3.44 -0.81 -19.84
N GLY A 72 -2.38 -1.59 -19.60
CA GLY A 72 -1.01 -1.09 -19.44
C GLY A 72 -0.54 -0.87 -18.01
N PHE A 73 -1.40 -1.05 -16.99
CA PHE A 73 -1.03 -1.02 -15.59
C PHE A 73 -2.00 -1.85 -14.72
N THR A 74 -1.56 -2.19 -13.51
CA THR A 74 -2.36 -2.90 -12.51
C THR A 74 -2.29 -2.18 -11.17
N ASP A 75 -3.45 -1.96 -10.55
CA ASP A 75 -3.56 -1.43 -9.19
C ASP A 75 -3.86 -2.56 -8.21
N VAL A 76 -3.02 -2.71 -7.21
CA VAL A 76 -3.14 -3.71 -6.13
C VAL A 76 -3.42 -2.98 -4.83
N PHE A 77 -4.45 -3.37 -4.09
CA PHE A 77 -4.79 -2.83 -2.77
C PHE A 77 -4.62 -3.92 -1.72
N PHE A 78 -3.90 -3.61 -0.64
CA PHE A 78 -3.52 -4.59 0.38
C PHE A 78 -4.55 -4.74 1.51
N TYR A 79 -5.47 -3.78 1.64
CA TYR A 79 -6.60 -3.83 2.56
C TYR A 79 -7.75 -2.95 2.04
N SER A 80 -8.93 -3.07 2.64
CA SER A 80 -10.13 -2.28 2.36
C SER A 80 -10.57 -1.52 3.62
N ASP A 81 -11.69 -0.78 3.59
CA ASP A 81 -12.28 -0.22 4.82
C ASP A 81 -12.62 -1.32 5.84
N CYS A 82 -13.02 -2.50 5.38
CA CYS A 82 -13.43 -3.62 6.24
C CYS A 82 -12.25 -4.39 6.83
N THR A 83 -11.13 -4.46 6.11
CA THR A 83 -9.92 -5.22 6.51
C THR A 83 -8.78 -4.35 7.00
N ASN A 84 -8.98 -3.02 7.11
CA ASN A 84 -8.05 -2.12 7.77
C ASN A 84 -7.74 -2.64 9.20
N PRO A 85 -6.46 -2.93 9.53
CA PRO A 85 -6.07 -3.41 10.85
C PRO A 85 -6.32 -2.42 12.00
N TYR A 86 -6.49 -1.13 11.69
CA TYR A 86 -6.73 -0.07 12.68
C TYR A 86 -8.14 0.54 12.55
N ALA A 87 -9.09 -0.17 11.94
CA ALA A 87 -10.47 0.31 11.80
C ALA A 87 -11.06 0.72 13.17
N GLY A 88 -11.63 1.92 13.24
CA GLY A 88 -12.22 2.44 14.48
C GLY A 88 -11.20 2.74 15.60
N TYR A 89 -9.92 2.97 15.26
CA TYR A 89 -8.84 3.20 16.23
C TYR A 89 -8.61 2.01 17.18
N VAL A 90 -8.87 0.79 16.73
CA VAL A 90 -8.61 -0.45 17.47
C VAL A 90 -7.73 -1.34 16.60
N LEU A 91 -6.66 -1.89 17.19
CA LEU A 91 -5.75 -2.80 16.49
C LEU A 91 -6.32 -4.22 16.43
N ASP A 92 -6.54 -4.71 15.21
CA ASP A 92 -6.85 -6.11 14.91
C ASP A 92 -5.61 -6.84 14.37
N LEU A 93 -5.01 -7.68 15.22
CA LEU A 93 -3.82 -8.45 14.89
C LEU A 93 -4.03 -9.49 13.79
N LYS A 94 -5.26 -10.00 13.59
CA LYS A 94 -5.55 -10.96 12.53
C LYS A 94 -5.52 -10.27 11.18
N LYS A 95 -6.16 -9.09 11.07
CA LYS A 95 -6.12 -8.24 9.87
C LYS A 95 -4.70 -7.77 9.57
N LEU A 96 -3.96 -7.35 10.60
CA LEU A 96 -2.55 -6.97 10.43
C LEU A 96 -1.70 -8.13 9.90
N LYS A 97 -1.94 -9.35 10.40
CA LYS A 97 -1.24 -10.55 9.91
C LYS A 97 -1.52 -10.81 8.44
N VAL A 98 -2.77 -10.70 7.99
CA VAL A 98 -3.15 -10.87 6.57
C VAL A 98 -2.50 -9.80 5.72
N TYR A 99 -2.60 -8.52 6.11
CA TYR A 99 -1.91 -7.42 5.44
C TYR A 99 -0.41 -7.71 5.27
N ASN A 100 0.26 -8.14 6.35
CA ASN A 100 1.69 -8.45 6.31
C ASN A 100 2.06 -9.63 5.40
N GLN A 101 1.13 -10.54 5.08
CA GLN A 101 1.39 -11.63 4.12
C GLN A 101 1.66 -11.09 2.70
N PHE A 102 1.09 -9.93 2.34
CA PHE A 102 1.35 -9.26 1.07
C PHE A 102 2.61 -8.38 1.14
N ILE A 103 2.79 -7.67 2.26
CA ILE A 103 3.89 -6.70 2.40
C ILE A 103 5.26 -7.36 2.51
N TYR A 104 5.39 -8.51 3.20
CA TYR A 104 6.70 -9.14 3.37
C TYR A 104 7.35 -9.58 2.05
N PRO A 105 6.68 -10.34 1.16
CA PRO A 105 7.24 -10.69 -0.14
C PRO A 105 7.59 -9.45 -0.97
N LEU A 106 6.69 -8.45 -1.00
CA LEU A 106 6.91 -7.21 -1.74
C LEU A 106 8.14 -6.44 -1.23
N ALA A 107 8.29 -6.32 0.09
CA ALA A 107 9.45 -5.69 0.72
C ALA A 107 10.77 -6.39 0.36
N MET A 108 10.74 -7.72 0.26
CA MET A 108 11.91 -8.51 -0.16
C MET A 108 12.28 -8.27 -1.62
N VAL A 109 11.30 -8.28 -2.53
CA VAL A 109 11.53 -8.01 -3.97
C VAL A 109 12.03 -6.59 -4.19
N LEU A 110 11.40 -5.60 -3.55
CA LEU A 110 11.81 -4.19 -3.64
C LEU A 110 13.07 -3.86 -2.82
N ASN A 111 13.61 -4.83 -2.07
CA ASN A 111 14.76 -4.68 -1.19
C ASN A 111 14.67 -3.44 -0.26
N ARG A 112 13.50 -3.19 0.34
CA ARG A 112 13.28 -2.04 1.23
C ARG A 112 12.33 -2.35 2.38
N LYS A 113 12.43 -1.57 3.47
CA LYS A 113 11.52 -1.68 4.61
C LYS A 113 10.18 -1.03 4.29
N LEU A 114 9.10 -1.78 4.45
CA LEU A 114 7.71 -1.36 4.26
C LEU A 114 6.89 -1.56 5.52
#